data_AF-A0A958LWY2-F1
#
_entry.id   AF-A0A958LWY2-F1
#
_cell.length_a   1.000
_cell.length_b   1.000
_cell.length_c   1.000
_cell.angle_alpha   90.00
_cell.angle_beta   90.00
_cell.angle_gamma   90.00
#
_symmetry.space_group_name_H-M   'P 1'
#
loop_
_entity.id
_entity.type
_entity.pdbx_description
1 polymer ?
#
loop_
_entity_poly.entity_id
_entity_poly.type
_entity_poly.pdbx_seq_one_letter_code
_entity_poly.pdbx_strand_id
1 'polypeptide(L)'
;MGNKTDCALLELAHKLGYNYREVRKSFRADTVKVIPFSSETKSMSTVVKEGGKAVVYCKGAPDFVLKNCSYYLDASGQPVPLTETFKNTLTAKLKEFADGTLRTLLITYKEDDRINEKSEKP
;
A
#
# COMPACT_ATOMS: atom_id res chain seq x y z
N MET A 1 3.57 -10.40 -18.08
CA MET A 1 4.70 -9.50 -17.74
C MET A 1 4.18 -8.40 -16.82
N GLY A 2 4.91 -8.07 -15.75
CA GLY A 2 4.52 -7.05 -14.77
C GLY A 2 4.89 -5.63 -15.21
N ASN A 3 4.29 -4.60 -14.61
CA ASN A 3 4.69 -3.22 -14.87
C ASN A 3 6.08 -2.94 -14.27
N LYS A 4 6.82 -1.95 -14.80
CA LYS A 4 8.19 -1.63 -14.35
C LYS A 4 8.26 -1.26 -12.86
N THR A 5 7.24 -0.59 -12.33
CA THR A 5 7.16 -0.18 -10.92
C THR A 5 7.05 -1.37 -9.98
N ASP A 6 6.25 -2.37 -10.36
CA ASP A 6 6.03 -3.59 -9.61
C ASP A 6 7.27 -4.46 -9.62
N CYS A 7 7.95 -4.56 -10.77
CA CYS A 7 9.25 -5.21 -10.86
C CYS A 7 10.29 -4.54 -9.92
N ALA A 8 10.35 -3.20 -9.89
CA ALA A 8 11.26 -2.48 -9.00
C ALA A 8 10.97 -2.74 -7.52
N LEU A 9 9.69 -2.81 -7.12
CA LEU A 9 9.29 -3.16 -5.75
C LEU A 9 9.66 -4.61 -5.40
N LEU A 10 9.48 -5.56 -6.32
CA LEU A 10 9.88 -6.96 -6.10
C LEU A 10 11.40 -7.10 -5.99
N GLU A 11 12.16 -6.34 -6.77
CA GLU A 11 13.62 -6.31 -6.67
C GLU A 11 14.08 -5.69 -5.34
N LEU A 12 13.43 -4.61 -4.88
CA LEU A 12 13.69 -4.04 -3.56
C LEU A 12 13.45 -5.06 -2.45
N ALA A 13 12.30 -5.76 -2.48
CA ALA A 13 12.00 -6.82 -1.50
C ALA A 13 13.06 -7.92 -1.50
N HIS A 14 13.52 -8.33 -2.68
CA HIS A 14 14.61 -9.31 -2.80
C HIS A 14 15.93 -8.79 -2.22
N LYS A 15 16.29 -7.52 -2.48
CA LYS A 15 17.49 -6.88 -1.89
C LYS A 15 17.42 -6.77 -0.37
N LEU A 16 16.22 -6.68 0.19
CA LEU A 16 15.96 -6.69 1.64
C LEU A 16 15.94 -8.12 2.23
N GLY A 17 16.20 -9.16 1.43
CA GLY A 17 16.26 -10.55 1.89
C GLY A 17 14.93 -11.31 1.84
N TYR A 18 13.88 -10.73 1.26
CA TYR A 18 12.57 -11.39 1.16
C TYR A 18 12.42 -12.18 -0.15
N ASN A 19 12.04 -13.44 -0.05
CA ASN A 19 11.58 -14.23 -1.19
C ASN A 19 10.11 -13.94 -1.48
N TYR A 20 9.83 -12.99 -2.39
CA TYR A 20 8.46 -12.60 -2.71
C TYR A 20 7.58 -13.75 -3.22
N ARG A 21 8.18 -14.83 -3.77
CA ARG A 21 7.42 -16.00 -4.25
C ARG A 21 6.88 -16.82 -3.08
N GLU A 22 7.69 -16.99 -2.03
CA GLU A 22 7.28 -17.67 -0.80
C GLU A 22 6.23 -16.85 -0.07
N VAL A 23 6.47 -15.54 0.10
CA VAL A 23 5.48 -14.62 0.70
C VAL A 23 4.17 -14.64 -0.09
N ARG A 24 4.20 -14.55 -1.41
CA ARG A 24 2.98 -14.63 -2.22
C ARG A 24 2.27 -15.98 -2.06
N LYS A 25 3.03 -17.07 -1.90
CA LYS A 25 2.47 -18.41 -1.70
C LYS A 25 1.81 -18.54 -0.32
N SER A 26 2.39 -17.95 0.74
CA SER A 26 1.79 -17.98 2.07
C SER A 26 0.46 -17.24 2.11
N PHE A 27 0.36 -16.09 1.42
CA PHE A 27 -0.88 -15.29 1.39
C PHE A 27 -1.91 -15.74 0.35
N ARG A 28 -1.66 -16.79 -0.44
CA ARG A 28 -2.56 -17.20 -1.53
C ARG A 28 -3.94 -17.63 -1.04
N ALA A 29 -4.00 -18.40 0.04
CA ALA A 29 -5.27 -18.88 0.62
C ALA A 29 -6.06 -17.74 1.28
N ASP A 30 -5.34 -16.73 1.78
CA ASP A 30 -5.91 -15.60 2.52
C ASP A 30 -6.26 -14.41 1.63
N THR A 31 -5.84 -14.40 0.36
CA THR A 31 -6.17 -13.32 -0.57
C THR A 31 -7.67 -13.37 -0.93
N VAL A 32 -8.43 -12.42 -0.41
CA VAL A 32 -9.88 -12.32 -0.63
C VAL A 32 -10.18 -11.66 -1.98
N LYS A 33 -9.48 -10.56 -2.30
CA LYS A 33 -9.76 -9.76 -3.49
C LYS A 33 -8.56 -8.96 -3.95
N VAL A 34 -8.30 -8.97 -5.26
CA VAL A 34 -7.35 -8.07 -5.90
C VAL A 34 -8.14 -7.01 -6.67
N ILE A 35 -7.92 -5.74 -6.33
CA ILE A 35 -8.48 -4.58 -7.02
C ILE A 35 -7.37 -4.03 -7.91
N PRO A 36 -7.44 -4.23 -9.24
CA PRO A 36 -6.39 -3.78 -10.14
C PRO A 36 -6.27 -2.26 -10.14
N PHE A 37 -5.20 -1.77 -10.77
CA PHE A 37 -4.98 -0.33 -10.90
C PHE A 37 -6.16 0.34 -11.60
N SER A 38 -6.73 1.37 -10.97
CA SER A 38 -7.72 2.26 -11.57
C SER A 38 -7.09 3.62 -11.86
N SER A 39 -7.33 4.17 -13.05
CA SER A 39 -6.90 5.54 -13.41
C SER A 39 -7.66 6.61 -12.61
N GLU A 40 -8.86 6.30 -12.14
CA GLU A 40 -9.69 7.18 -11.32
C GLU A 40 -9.10 7.32 -9.91
N THR A 41 -8.80 6.20 -9.24
CA THR A 41 -8.24 6.21 -7.89
C THR A 41 -6.71 6.33 -7.87
N LYS A 42 -6.06 6.15 -9.03
CA LYS A 42 -4.60 6.07 -9.21
C LYS A 42 -3.91 5.12 -8.24
N SER A 43 -4.58 4.03 -7.92
CA SER A 43 -4.13 3.04 -6.95
C SER A 43 -4.54 1.63 -7.33
N MET A 44 -3.85 0.66 -6.74
CA MET A 44 -4.16 -0.77 -6.76
C MET A 44 -4.20 -1.25 -5.31
N SER A 45 -5.14 -2.15 -5.00
CA SER A 45 -5.28 -2.70 -3.65
C SER A 45 -5.44 -4.21 -3.65
N THR A 46 -5.01 -4.86 -2.58
CA THR A 46 -5.27 -6.29 -2.32
C THR A 46 -5.85 -6.42 -0.92
N VAL A 47 -6.96 -7.15 -0.81
CA VAL A 47 -7.62 -7.49 0.44
C VAL A 47 -7.17 -8.89 0.83
N VAL A 48 -6.61 -9.02 2.03
CA VAL A 48 -6.07 -10.26 2.59
C VAL A 48 -6.71 -10.52 3.95
N LYS A 49 -6.98 -11.77 4.29
CA LYS A 49 -7.44 -12.16 5.62
C LYS A 49 -6.23 -12.46 6.52
N GLU A 50 -6.03 -11.69 7.57
CA GLU A 50 -4.90 -11.85 8.50
C GLU A 50 -5.39 -11.76 9.94
N GLY A 51 -5.01 -12.72 10.78
CA GLY A 51 -5.38 -12.70 12.20
C GLY A 51 -6.90 -12.64 12.47
N GLY A 52 -7.72 -13.17 11.56
CA GLY A 52 -9.18 -13.13 11.66
C GLY A 52 -9.83 -11.81 11.21
N LYS A 53 -9.05 -10.86 10.70
CA LYS A 53 -9.49 -9.58 10.15
C LYS A 53 -9.22 -9.49 8.66
N ALA A 54 -9.85 -8.54 7.97
CA ALA A 54 -9.42 -8.18 6.62
C ALA A 54 -8.45 -7.00 6.67
N VAL A 55 -7.34 -7.14 5.96
CA VAL A 55 -6.34 -6.10 5.77
C VAL A 55 -6.33 -5.71 4.30
N VAL A 56 -6.49 -4.42 4.03
CA VAL A 56 -6.41 -3.85 2.68
C VAL A 56 -5.03 -3.23 2.51
N TYR A 57 -4.17 -3.87 1.72
CA TYR A 57 -2.91 -3.27 1.27
C TYR A 57 -3.16 -2.48 0.00
N CYS A 58 -2.62 -1.26 -0.07
CA CYS A 58 -2.77 -0.36 -1.20
C CYS A 58 -1.41 0.20 -1.60
N LYS A 59 -1.21 0.34 -2.91
CA LYS A 59 -0.13 1.13 -3.47
C LYS A 59 -0.67 2.08 -4.53
N GLY A 60 -0.24 3.33 -4.53
CA GLY A 60 -0.77 4.32 -5.46
C GLY A 60 -0.06 5.67 -5.45
N ALA A 61 -0.54 6.56 -6.30
CA ALA A 61 -0.02 7.91 -6.40
C ALA A 61 -0.19 8.66 -5.06
N PRO A 62 0.86 9.33 -4.56
CA PRO A 62 0.82 9.95 -3.23
C PRO A 62 -0.37 10.89 -3.00
N ASP A 63 -0.63 11.81 -3.92
CA ASP A 63 -1.70 12.80 -3.79
C ASP A 63 -3.12 12.20 -3.76
N PHE A 64 -3.27 10.97 -4.27
CA PHE A 64 -4.56 10.27 -4.31
C PHE A 64 -4.74 9.40 -3.07
N VAL A 65 -3.70 8.70 -2.65
CA VAL A 65 -3.77 7.77 -1.52
C VAL A 65 -3.76 8.53 -0.19
N LEU A 66 -2.96 9.59 -0.05
CA LEU A 66 -2.81 10.33 1.21
C LEU A 66 -4.13 10.92 1.73
N LYS A 67 -5.06 11.26 0.82
CA LYS A 67 -6.41 11.74 1.15
C LYS A 67 -7.23 10.74 1.99
N ASN A 68 -6.87 9.46 1.93
CA ASN A 68 -7.54 8.37 2.63
C ASN A 68 -6.75 7.86 3.85
N CYS A 69 -5.68 8.56 4.25
CA CYS A 69 -4.81 8.15 5.36
C CYS A 69 -5.04 9.03 6.59
N SER A 70 -5.23 8.39 7.75
CA SER A 70 -5.36 9.07 9.04
C SER A 70 -4.11 8.90 9.92
N TYR A 71 -3.24 7.95 9.59
CA TYR A 71 -2.03 7.60 10.34
C TYR A 71 -0.87 7.34 9.39
N TYR A 72 0.36 7.46 9.91
CA TYR A 72 1.57 6.94 9.27
C TYR A 72 2.35 6.08 10.26
N LEU A 73 3.25 5.22 9.76
CA LEU A 73 4.17 4.48 10.60
C LEU A 73 5.43 5.31 10.86
N ASP A 74 5.76 5.53 12.12
CA ASP A 74 7.02 6.18 12.48
C ASP A 74 8.22 5.24 12.31
N ALA A 75 9.43 5.72 12.65
CA ALA A 75 10.66 4.95 12.51
C ALA A 75 10.71 3.69 13.40
N SER A 76 9.88 3.62 14.45
CA SER A 76 9.73 2.44 15.30
C SER A 76 8.68 1.45 14.79
N GLY A 77 7.98 1.80 13.71
CA GLY A 77 6.89 1.01 13.14
C GLY A 77 5.55 1.25 13.82
N GLN A 78 5.42 2.29 14.64
CA GLN A 78 4.19 2.57 15.38
C GLN A 78 3.26 3.50 14.60
N PRO A 79 1.94 3.22 14.58
CA PRO A 79 0.96 4.09 13.94
C PRO A 79 0.78 5.37 14.75
N VAL A 80 1.12 6.50 14.13
CA VAL A 80 0.96 7.83 14.73
C VAL A 80 0.03 8.70 13.86
N PRO A 81 -0.79 9.59 14.47
CA PRO A 81 -1.73 10.40 13.71
C PRO A 81 -1.05 11.25 12.64
N LEU A 82 -1.68 11.31 11.47
CA LEU A 82 -1.20 12.12 10.36
C LEU A 82 -1.52 13.60 10.62
N THR A 83 -0.53 14.33 11.15
CA THR A 83 -0.65 15.77 11.43
C THR A 83 -0.42 16.59 10.17
N GLU A 84 -0.94 17.83 10.16
CA GLU A 84 -0.72 18.76 9.05
C GLU A 84 0.78 19.09 8.86
N THR A 85 1.52 19.20 9.95
CA THR A 85 2.98 19.35 9.94
C THR A 85 3.65 18.20 9.20
N PHE A 86 3.26 16.95 9.47
CA PHE A 86 3.84 15.80 8.79
C PHE A 86 3.43 15.74 7.31
N LYS A 87 2.18 16.09 6.96
CA LYS A 87 1.76 16.20 5.55
C LYS A 87 2.59 17.22 4.78
N ASN A 88 2.93 18.35 5.40
CA ASN A 88 3.80 19.35 4.79
C ASN A 88 5.22 18.80 4.57
N THR A 89 5.78 18.11 5.55
CA THR A 89 7.09 17.43 5.41
C THR A 89 7.08 16.40 4.29
N LEU A 90 6.04 15.55 4.24
CA LEU A 90 5.87 14.57 3.19
C LEU A 90 5.74 15.23 1.81
N THR A 91 4.95 16.29 1.69
CA THR A 91 4.75 17.03 0.44
C THR A 91 6.06 17.65 -0.06
N ALA A 92 6.85 18.25 0.85
CA ALA A 92 8.17 18.78 0.50
C ALA A 92 9.12 17.68 -0.01
N LYS A 93 9.11 16.50 0.60
CA LYS A 93 9.91 15.35 0.14
C LYS A 93 9.42 14.77 -1.18
N LEU A 94 8.11 14.71 -1.41
CA LEU A 94 7.55 14.30 -2.70
C LEU A 94 7.97 15.26 -3.81
N LYS A 95 8.00 16.57 -3.52
CA LYS A 95 8.50 17.58 -4.45
C LYS A 95 9.99 17.41 -4.74
N GLU A 96 10.82 17.20 -3.72
CA GLU A 96 12.26 16.93 -3.90
C GLU A 96 12.51 15.72 -4.81
N PHE A 97 11.76 14.64 -4.63
CA PHE A 97 11.85 13.46 -5.50
C PHE A 97 11.35 13.74 -6.92
N ALA A 98 10.28 14.51 -7.07
CA ALA A 98 9.77 14.91 -8.38
C ALA A 98 10.76 15.82 -9.13
N ASP A 99 11.42 16.75 -8.44
CA ASP A 99 12.46 17.62 -8.99
C ASP A 99 13.68 16.77 -9.46
N GLY A 100 13.93 15.63 -8.80
CA GLY A 100 14.87 14.59 -9.24
C GLY A 100 14.36 13.65 -10.34
N THR A 101 13.20 13.93 -10.94
CA THR A 101 12.53 13.08 -11.96
C THR A 101 12.19 11.67 -11.46
N LEU A 102 12.10 11.47 -10.15
CA LEU A 102 11.75 10.19 -9.55
C LEU A 102 10.24 10.02 -9.52
N ARG A 103 9.79 8.82 -9.87
CA ARG A 103 8.40 8.42 -9.68
C ARG A 103 8.18 7.97 -8.24
N THR A 104 7.26 8.62 -7.56
CA THR A 104 6.91 8.31 -6.17
C THR A 104 5.65 7.44 -6.08
N LEU A 105 5.59 6.61 -5.04
CA LEU A 105 4.48 5.72 -4.74
C LEU A 105 4.30 5.68 -3.23
N LEU A 106 3.07 5.79 -2.74
CA LEU A 106 2.75 5.47 -1.35
C LEU A 106 2.33 4.02 -1.23
N ILE A 107 2.78 3.37 -0.15
CA ILE A 107 2.35 2.04 0.27
C ILE A 107 1.60 2.22 1.59
N THR A 108 0.38 1.71 1.66
CA THR A 108 -0.50 1.88 2.82
C THR A 108 -1.22 0.58 3.14
N TYR A 109 -1.73 0.50 4.35
CA TYR A 109 -2.61 -0.58 4.77
C TYR A 109 -3.78 -0.03 5.59
N LYS A 110 -4.87 -0.78 5.64
CA LYS A 110 -6.00 -0.52 6.52
C LYS A 110 -6.53 -1.86 7.05
N GLU A 111 -6.65 -1.97 8.36
CA GLU A 111 -7.44 -3.03 8.98
C GLU A 111 -8.93 -2.67 8.89
N ASP A 112 -9.75 -3.61 8.40
CA ASP A 112 -11.20 -3.48 8.41
C ASP A 112 -11.81 -4.68 9.14
N ASP A 113 -12.26 -4.44 10.38
CA ASP A 113 -12.87 -5.45 11.24
C ASP A 113 -14.25 -5.91 10.73
N ARG A 114 -14.83 -5.23 9.72
CA ARG A 114 -16.19 -5.49 9.21
C ARG A 114 -16.24 -6.49 8.05
N ILE A 115 -15.12 -6.78 7.39
CA ILE A 115 -15.08 -7.72 6.26
C ILE A 115 -14.88 -9.16 6.77
N ASN A 116 -15.62 -9.55 7.81
CA ASN A 116 -15.76 -10.95 8.21
C ASN A 116 -17.01 -11.61 7.63
N GLU A 117 -17.87 -10.86 6.97
CA GLU A 117 -19.10 -11.37 6.38
C GLU A 117 -19.08 -11.18 4.86
N LYS A 118 -19.36 -12.29 4.17
CA LYS A 118 -19.51 -12.42 2.73
C LYS A 118 -20.21 -11.19 2.14
N SER A 119 -19.44 -10.29 1.54
CA SER A 119 -20.01 -9.28 0.64
C SER A 119 -20.22 -9.97 -0.71
N GLU A 120 -21.28 -10.77 -0.81
CA GLU A 120 -21.87 -11.10 -2.10
C GLU A 120 -22.32 -9.78 -2.75
N LYS A 121 -21.84 -9.57 -3.97
CA LYS A 121 -22.30 -8.56 -4.94
C LYS A 121 -23.73 -8.89 -5.40
N PRO A 122 -24.47 -7.95 -6.04
CA PRO A 122 -24.01 -6.75 -6.75
C PRO A 122 -24.42 -5.41 -6.14
#